data_AF-A0A958VL14-F1
#
_entry.id   AF-A0A958VL14-F1
#
_cell.length_a   1.000
_cell.length_b   1.000
_cell.length_c   1.000
_cell.angle_alpha   90.00
_cell.angle_beta   90.00
_cell.angle_gamma   90.00
#
_symmetry.space_group_name_H-M   'P 1'
#
loop_
_entity.id
_entity.type
_entity.pdbx_description
1 polymer ?
#
loop_
_entity_poly.entity_id
_entity_poly.type
_entity_poly.pdbx_seq_one_letter_code
_entity_poly.pdbx_strand_id
1 'polypeptide(L)'
;MSNPKEAIKENSMLLQKEMLAKQFHDLSKAKENGKKVVYTFVPGNLTELILSFDMLPVYPEINALQSGMRKKSAAYIRDAEKMGHSEDVCTYVKCDIGMMLNGNIGPTGEKLPEPDLLLLSYTGCYTFMKWFENLERLYPGVPVAMLHTPYQEDGQITQDQLDYMVKQLKEEVIPKMEQVSGNKFDMERISKMMENSAKSEDLLVKVLESAKRVPTPIDAY
;
A
#
# COMPACT_ATOMS: atom_id res chain seq x y z
N MET A 1 -13.47 -9.42 36.11
CA MET A 1 -12.70 -8.92 34.96
C MET A 1 -11.74 -7.88 35.50
N SER A 2 -10.42 -8.13 35.41
CA SER A 2 -9.42 -7.13 35.80
C SER A 2 -9.60 -5.89 34.93
N ASN A 3 -9.63 -4.70 35.53
CA ASN A 3 -9.53 -3.45 34.76
C ASN A 3 -8.29 -3.55 33.85
N PRO A 4 -8.41 -3.27 32.54
CA PRO A 4 -7.26 -3.29 31.67
C PRO A 4 -6.24 -2.30 32.24
N LYS A 5 -5.07 -2.80 32.63
CA LYS A 5 -3.94 -1.94 32.99
C LYS A 5 -3.65 -1.07 31.77
N GLU A 6 -3.56 0.24 31.97
CA GLU A 6 -3.19 1.16 30.91
C GLU A 6 -1.80 0.77 30.40
N ALA A 7 -1.70 0.44 29.11
CA ALA A 7 -0.45 -0.01 28.52
C ALA A 7 0.53 1.18 28.46
N ILE A 8 1.68 1.05 29.12
CA ILE A 8 2.76 2.02 29.03
C ILE A 8 3.36 1.90 27.63
N LYS A 9 3.19 2.94 26.81
CA LYS A 9 3.70 2.96 25.44
C LYS A 9 5.12 3.46 25.40
N GLU A 10 5.96 2.78 24.63
CA GLU A 10 7.29 3.27 24.30
C GLU A 10 7.22 4.45 23.34
N ASN A 11 8.26 5.29 23.34
CA ASN A 11 8.36 6.43 22.42
C ASN A 11 8.29 5.98 20.95
N SER A 12 8.86 4.82 20.63
CA SER A 12 8.80 4.19 19.30
C SER A 12 7.36 3.95 18.84
N MET A 13 6.50 3.42 19.72
CA MET A 13 5.09 3.16 19.45
C MET A 13 4.29 4.45 19.22
N LEU A 14 4.60 5.51 20.00
CA LEU A 14 3.97 6.81 19.82
C LEU A 14 4.37 7.43 18.48
N LEU A 15 5.66 7.40 18.14
CA LEU A 15 6.17 7.91 16.87
C LEU A 15 5.59 7.15 15.67
N GLN A 16 5.54 5.82 15.72
CA GLN A 16 4.92 5.01 14.66
C GLN A 16 3.45 5.38 14.47
N LYS A 17 2.70 5.54 15.57
CA LYS A 17 1.29 5.98 15.52
C LYS A 17 1.17 7.37 14.88
N GLU A 18 2.04 8.30 15.24
CA GLU A 18 2.05 9.65 14.67
C GLU A 18 2.35 9.63 13.17
N MET A 19 3.35 8.86 12.74
CA MET A 19 3.69 8.71 11.32
C MET A 19 2.51 8.17 10.50
N LEU A 20 1.85 7.12 10.99
CA LEU A 20 0.66 6.56 10.34
C LEU A 20 -0.50 7.55 10.31
N ALA A 21 -0.78 8.23 11.44
CA ALA A 21 -1.82 9.24 11.51
C ALA A 21 -1.54 10.40 10.53
N LYS A 22 -0.28 10.83 10.43
CA LYS A 22 0.15 11.86 9.49
C LYS A 22 -0.11 11.44 8.04
N GLN A 23 0.23 10.20 7.66
CA GLN A 23 -0.07 9.70 6.30
C GLN A 23 -1.56 9.81 5.96
N PHE A 24 -2.45 9.36 6.85
CA PHE A 24 -3.89 9.45 6.62
C PHE A 24 -4.41 10.89 6.62
N HIS A 25 -3.82 11.76 7.43
CA HIS A 25 -4.13 13.19 7.43
C HIS A 25 -3.69 13.89 6.14
N ASP A 26 -2.50 13.58 5.64
CA ASP A 26 -2.01 14.12 4.37
C ASP A 26 -2.90 13.64 3.21
N LEU A 27 -3.36 12.38 3.25
CA LEU A 27 -4.34 11.84 2.30
C LEU A 27 -5.69 12.55 2.37
N SER A 28 -6.23 12.82 3.56
CA SER A 28 -7.53 13.51 3.69
C SER A 28 -7.48 14.94 3.11
N LYS A 29 -6.30 15.57 3.15
CA LYS A 29 -6.04 16.89 2.57
C LYS A 29 -5.44 16.88 1.17
N ALA A 30 -5.28 15.72 0.54
CA ALA A 30 -4.55 15.59 -0.72
C ALA A 30 -5.08 16.56 -1.79
N LYS A 31 -6.41 16.62 -1.95
CA LYS A 31 -7.07 17.52 -2.92
C LYS A 31 -6.85 19.00 -2.60
N GLU A 32 -6.95 19.39 -1.33
CA GLU A 32 -6.75 20.78 -0.88
C GLU A 32 -5.29 21.24 -1.11
N ASN A 33 -4.35 20.32 -0.91
CA ASN A 33 -2.92 20.56 -1.08
C ASN A 33 -2.43 20.35 -2.52
N GLY A 34 -3.32 20.03 -3.47
CA GLY A 34 -2.97 19.75 -4.86
C GLY A 34 -2.11 18.48 -5.06
N LYS A 35 -2.09 17.56 -4.08
CA LYS A 35 -1.37 16.29 -4.18
C LYS A 35 -2.18 15.28 -4.99
N LYS A 36 -1.47 14.55 -5.86
CA LYS A 36 -2.01 13.42 -6.60
C LYS A 36 -1.95 12.14 -5.78
N VAL A 37 -2.91 11.25 -6.00
CA VAL A 37 -3.04 10.01 -5.23
C VAL A 37 -2.87 8.79 -6.12
N VAL A 38 -2.06 7.83 -5.67
CA VAL A 38 -1.83 6.57 -6.37
C VAL A 38 -2.40 5.43 -5.54
N TYR A 39 -3.34 4.67 -6.08
CA TYR A 39 -3.77 3.42 -5.46
C TYR A 39 -2.88 2.29 -5.94
N THR A 40 -2.25 1.57 -5.01
CA THR A 40 -1.37 0.44 -5.30
C THR A 40 -1.42 -0.58 -4.17
N PHE A 41 -0.78 -1.73 -4.36
CA PHE A 41 -0.78 -2.81 -3.38
C PHE A 41 0.54 -2.87 -2.61
N VAL A 42 0.52 -3.45 -1.40
CA VAL A 42 1.70 -3.53 -0.52
C VAL A 42 2.86 -4.34 -1.11
N PRO A 43 2.68 -5.58 -1.61
CA PRO A 43 3.78 -6.37 -2.15
C PRO A 43 4.26 -5.81 -3.49
N GLY A 44 5.56 -5.56 -3.59
CA GLY A 44 6.17 -4.95 -4.77
C GLY A 44 5.81 -3.48 -4.96
N ASN A 45 5.28 -2.80 -3.94
CA ASN A 45 4.95 -1.39 -4.03
C ASN A 45 6.16 -0.53 -4.44
N LEU A 46 5.88 0.61 -5.08
CA LEU A 46 6.89 1.57 -5.51
C LEU A 46 6.77 2.88 -4.71
N THR A 47 6.68 2.81 -3.37
CA THR A 47 6.47 3.98 -2.50
C THR A 47 7.45 5.12 -2.80
N GLU A 48 8.73 4.81 -2.89
CA GLU A 48 9.81 5.78 -3.13
C GLU A 48 9.63 6.47 -4.47
N LEU A 49 9.25 5.72 -5.52
CA LEU A 49 8.96 6.27 -6.82
C LEU A 49 7.73 7.18 -6.77
N ILE A 50 6.63 6.75 -6.14
CA ILE A 50 5.39 7.54 -5.98
C ILE A 50 5.69 8.88 -5.27
N LEU A 51 6.40 8.83 -4.14
CA LEU A 51 6.77 10.02 -3.37
C LEU A 51 7.81 10.90 -4.09
N SER A 52 8.66 10.30 -4.95
CA SER A 52 9.60 11.06 -5.77
C SER A 52 8.88 12.00 -6.74
N PHE A 53 7.70 11.60 -7.23
CA PHE A 53 6.80 12.42 -8.05
C PHE A 53 5.88 13.35 -7.25
N ASP A 54 6.07 13.45 -5.93
CA ASP A 54 5.26 14.27 -5.03
C ASP A 54 3.78 13.84 -4.96
N MET A 55 3.55 12.53 -5.15
CA MET A 55 2.23 11.89 -5.04
C MET A 55 2.13 11.10 -3.74
N LEU A 56 0.91 10.77 -3.30
CA LEU A 56 0.66 10.02 -2.08
C LEU A 56 0.11 8.62 -2.40
N PRO A 57 0.66 7.54 -1.81
CA PRO A 57 0.13 6.21 -1.98
C PRO A 57 -1.05 5.92 -1.03
N VAL A 58 -2.04 5.20 -1.55
CA VAL A 58 -3.09 4.51 -0.79
C VAL A 58 -2.96 3.02 -1.03
N TYR A 59 -3.01 2.25 0.06
CA TYR A 59 -2.89 0.80 0.06
C TYR A 59 -4.22 0.17 0.50
N PRO A 60 -5.00 -0.40 -0.43
CA PRO A 60 -6.24 -1.08 -0.11
C PRO A 60 -6.09 -2.18 0.96
N GLU A 61 -4.97 -2.93 0.98
CA GLU A 61 -4.75 -3.95 2.03
C GLU A 61 -4.60 -3.34 3.43
N ILE A 62 -3.91 -2.19 3.54
CA ILE A 62 -3.74 -1.50 4.82
C ILE A 62 -5.10 -1.01 5.31
N ASN A 63 -5.95 -0.49 4.42
CA ASN A 63 -7.31 -0.07 4.78
C ASN A 63 -8.16 -1.24 5.30
N ALA A 64 -8.11 -2.38 4.62
CA ALA A 64 -8.80 -3.60 5.04
C ALA A 64 -8.28 -4.11 6.40
N LEU A 65 -6.95 -4.13 6.60
CA LEU A 65 -6.32 -4.49 7.87
C LEU A 65 -6.77 -3.57 9.01
N GLN A 66 -6.73 -2.25 8.79
CA GLN A 66 -7.16 -1.27 9.79
C GLN A 66 -8.66 -1.43 10.12
N SER A 67 -9.49 -1.74 9.13
CA SER A 67 -10.90 -2.08 9.34
C SER A 67 -11.07 -3.33 10.18
N GLY A 68 -10.23 -4.35 9.96
CA GLY A 68 -10.19 -5.57 10.78
C GLY A 68 -9.83 -5.28 12.23
N MET A 69 -8.73 -4.55 12.46
CA MET A 69 -8.27 -4.15 13.81
C MET A 69 -9.34 -3.33 14.58
N ARG A 70 -10.17 -2.57 13.85
CA ARG A 70 -11.26 -1.76 14.40
C ARG A 70 -12.61 -2.48 14.47
N LYS A 71 -12.64 -3.78 14.16
CA LYS A 71 -13.86 -4.62 14.15
C LYS A 71 -14.96 -4.12 13.21
N LYS A 72 -14.56 -3.44 12.12
CA LYS A 72 -15.47 -2.94 11.07
C LYS A 72 -15.57 -3.87 9.86
N SER A 73 -14.54 -4.70 9.62
CA SER A 73 -14.44 -5.52 8.41
C SER A 73 -15.62 -6.46 8.16
N ALA A 74 -16.24 -7.00 9.22
CA ALA A 74 -17.35 -7.94 9.10
C ALA A 74 -18.58 -7.35 8.38
N ALA A 75 -18.87 -6.06 8.57
CA ALA A 75 -19.97 -5.40 7.86
C ALA A 75 -19.62 -5.21 6.38
N TYR A 76 -18.41 -4.70 6.10
CA TYR A 76 -17.93 -4.50 4.73
C TYR A 76 -17.88 -5.80 3.91
N ILE A 77 -17.38 -6.88 4.51
CA ILE A 77 -17.33 -8.19 3.85
C ILE A 77 -18.73 -8.66 3.46
N ARG A 78 -19.71 -8.57 4.37
CA ARG A 78 -21.11 -8.95 4.07
C ARG A 78 -21.72 -8.12 2.96
N ASP A 79 -21.41 -6.83 2.88
CA ASP A 79 -21.95 -5.97 1.84
C ASP A 79 -21.34 -6.30 0.47
N ALA A 80 -20.04 -6.63 0.41
CA ALA A 80 -19.41 -7.13 -0.81
C ALA A 80 -20.00 -8.49 -1.25
N GLU A 81 -20.27 -9.40 -0.32
CA GLU A 81 -20.91 -10.71 -0.62
C GLU A 81 -22.33 -10.54 -1.17
N LYS A 82 -23.12 -9.63 -0.60
CA LYS A 82 -24.46 -9.27 -1.14
C LYS A 82 -24.40 -8.72 -2.56
N MET A 83 -23.30 -8.09 -2.94
CA MET A 83 -23.05 -7.62 -4.30
C MET A 83 -22.56 -8.71 -5.26
N GLY A 84 -22.41 -9.95 -4.80
CA GLY A 84 -22.08 -11.10 -5.62
C GLY A 84 -20.62 -11.52 -5.58
N HIS A 85 -19.79 -10.97 -4.68
CA HIS A 85 -18.47 -11.54 -4.42
C HIS A 85 -18.61 -12.89 -3.70
N SER A 86 -17.98 -13.93 -4.24
CA SER A 86 -17.94 -15.25 -3.59
C SER A 86 -17.31 -15.16 -2.20
N GLU A 87 -17.81 -15.96 -1.26
CA GLU A 87 -17.23 -16.09 0.09
C GLU A 87 -15.76 -16.54 0.06
N ASP A 88 -15.35 -17.27 -0.98
CA ASP A 88 -13.97 -17.75 -1.19
C ASP A 88 -12.99 -16.65 -1.64
N VAL A 89 -13.49 -15.48 -2.01
CA VAL A 89 -12.62 -14.35 -2.37
C VAL A 89 -11.90 -13.84 -1.11
N CYS A 90 -10.63 -13.46 -1.28
CA CYS A 90 -9.81 -12.90 -0.21
C CYS A 90 -10.56 -11.82 0.59
N THR A 91 -10.51 -11.91 1.92
CA THR A 91 -11.21 -10.99 2.82
C THR A 91 -10.69 -9.56 2.74
N TYR A 92 -9.44 -9.33 2.34
CA TYR A 92 -8.97 -7.96 2.03
C TYR A 92 -9.76 -7.34 0.89
N VAL A 93 -9.95 -8.08 -0.21
CA VAL A 93 -10.72 -7.62 -1.37
C VAL A 93 -12.15 -7.32 -0.94
N LYS A 94 -12.82 -8.26 -0.28
CA LYS A 94 -14.21 -8.08 0.15
C LYS A 94 -14.35 -6.92 1.14
N CYS A 95 -13.42 -6.77 2.07
CA CYS A 95 -13.43 -5.67 3.04
C CYS A 95 -13.21 -4.31 2.36
N ASP A 96 -12.28 -4.22 1.42
CA ASP A 96 -11.99 -2.97 0.70
C ASP A 96 -13.13 -2.56 -0.22
N ILE A 97 -13.64 -3.48 -1.05
CA ILE A 97 -14.83 -3.23 -1.88
C ILE A 97 -16.02 -2.81 -1.00
N GLY A 98 -16.27 -3.53 0.10
CA GLY A 98 -17.30 -3.17 1.07
C GLY A 98 -17.09 -1.78 1.68
N MET A 99 -15.85 -1.40 1.97
CA MET A 99 -15.51 -0.07 2.49
C MET A 99 -15.78 1.01 1.43
N MET A 100 -15.43 0.77 0.16
CA MET A 100 -15.68 1.68 -0.96
C MET A 100 -17.17 1.93 -1.17
N LEU A 101 -17.99 0.87 -1.11
CA LEU A 101 -19.45 0.95 -1.20
C LEU A 101 -20.06 1.77 -0.05
N ASN A 102 -19.38 1.81 1.10
CA ASN A 102 -19.78 2.54 2.29
C ASN A 102 -19.10 3.91 2.41
N GLY A 103 -18.70 4.52 1.29
CA GLY A 103 -18.18 5.89 1.24
C GLY A 103 -16.66 6.01 1.40
N ASN A 104 -15.93 4.88 1.40
CA ASN A 104 -14.47 4.81 1.43
C ASN A 104 -13.84 5.56 2.62
N ILE A 105 -14.39 5.33 3.82
CA ILE A 105 -13.97 6.02 5.05
C ILE A 105 -12.74 5.33 5.64
N GLY A 106 -11.63 6.06 5.69
CA GLY A 106 -10.36 5.59 6.22
C GLY A 106 -10.34 5.42 7.75
N PRO A 107 -9.24 4.92 8.30
CA PRO A 107 -9.13 4.61 9.72
C PRO A 107 -9.15 5.82 10.66
N THR A 108 -8.91 7.04 10.15
CA THR A 108 -9.06 8.30 10.90
C THR A 108 -10.50 8.81 10.94
N GLY A 109 -11.42 8.17 10.22
CA GLY A 109 -12.81 8.61 10.09
C GLY A 109 -13.04 9.59 8.94
N GLU A 110 -11.99 9.97 8.21
CA GLU A 110 -12.07 10.83 7.03
C GLU A 110 -12.23 9.98 5.77
N LYS A 111 -12.91 10.53 4.75
CA LYS A 111 -13.00 9.88 3.43
C LYS A 111 -11.61 9.84 2.80
N LEU A 112 -11.21 8.67 2.30
CA LEU A 112 -9.98 8.56 1.51
C LEU A 112 -10.19 9.21 0.13
N PRO A 113 -9.17 9.94 -0.37
CA PRO A 113 -9.23 10.56 -1.68
C PRO A 113 -9.33 9.49 -2.77
N GLU A 114 -10.01 9.83 -3.86
CA GLU A 114 -10.08 8.98 -5.05
C GLU A 114 -8.73 9.00 -5.79
N PRO A 115 -8.35 7.92 -6.48
CA PRO A 115 -7.05 7.84 -7.16
C PRO A 115 -6.98 8.75 -8.39
N ASP A 116 -5.81 9.33 -8.62
CA ASP A 116 -5.41 9.95 -9.89
C ASP A 116 -4.62 8.97 -10.79
N LEU A 117 -4.10 7.88 -10.21
CA LEU A 117 -3.43 6.78 -10.89
C LEU A 117 -3.73 5.48 -10.16
N LEU A 118 -4.07 4.44 -10.92
CA LEU A 118 -4.05 3.08 -10.43
C LEU A 118 -2.69 2.46 -10.84
N LEU A 119 -1.92 1.95 -9.87
CA LEU A 119 -0.64 1.27 -10.12
C LEU A 119 -0.69 -0.19 -9.65
N LEU A 120 -0.75 -1.13 -10.58
CA LEU A 120 -0.71 -2.55 -10.29
C LEU A 120 0.75 -3.02 -10.27
N SER A 121 1.31 -3.21 -9.08
CA SER A 121 2.54 -4.02 -8.95
C SER A 121 2.16 -5.49 -8.81
N TYR A 122 2.27 -6.23 -9.91
CA TYR A 122 1.92 -7.64 -9.94
C TYR A 122 3.13 -8.49 -9.58
N THR A 123 3.05 -9.13 -8.41
CA THR A 123 4.09 -9.99 -7.83
C THR A 123 3.63 -11.45 -7.69
N GLY A 124 2.68 -11.90 -8.52
CA GLY A 124 2.28 -13.30 -8.63
C GLY A 124 0.92 -13.67 -8.03
N CYS A 125 0.24 -12.76 -7.31
CA CYS A 125 -1.11 -13.02 -6.80
C CYS A 125 -2.18 -12.68 -7.85
N TYR A 126 -2.80 -13.70 -8.46
CA TYR A 126 -3.86 -13.48 -9.46
C TYR A 126 -5.07 -12.71 -8.89
N THR A 127 -5.37 -12.87 -7.60
CA THR A 127 -6.41 -12.09 -6.92
C THR A 127 -6.18 -10.58 -7.01
N PHE A 128 -4.92 -10.13 -7.03
CA PHE A 128 -4.61 -8.70 -7.11
C PHE A 128 -4.94 -8.14 -8.48
N MET A 129 -4.69 -8.89 -9.55
CA MET A 129 -5.10 -8.50 -10.90
C MET A 129 -6.62 -8.34 -10.98
N LYS A 130 -7.39 -9.32 -10.47
CA LYS A 130 -8.86 -9.23 -10.48
C LYS A 130 -9.41 -8.13 -9.57
N TRP A 131 -8.79 -7.91 -8.41
CA TRP A 131 -9.14 -6.79 -7.54
C TRP A 131 -8.88 -5.47 -8.25
N PHE A 132 -7.77 -5.35 -8.95
CA PHE A 132 -7.43 -4.15 -9.70
C PHE A 132 -8.40 -3.85 -10.84
N GLU A 133 -8.90 -4.87 -11.55
CA GLU A 133 -10.01 -4.68 -12.51
C GLU A 133 -11.28 -4.15 -11.84
N ASN A 134 -11.56 -4.52 -10.59
CA ASN A 134 -12.68 -3.93 -9.85
C ASN A 134 -12.41 -2.45 -9.52
N LEU A 135 -11.17 -2.09 -9.16
CA LEU A 135 -10.79 -0.70 -8.93
C LEU A 135 -10.93 0.14 -10.21
N GLU A 136 -10.48 -0.37 -11.35
CA GLU A 136 -10.64 0.30 -12.65
C GLU A 136 -12.13 0.54 -12.98
N ARG A 137 -13.01 -0.43 -12.71
CA ARG A 137 -14.46 -0.27 -12.90
C ARG A 137 -15.08 0.75 -11.94
N LEU A 138 -14.58 0.84 -10.72
CA LEU A 138 -15.03 1.81 -9.72
C LEU A 138 -14.55 3.23 -10.02
N TYR A 139 -13.39 3.36 -10.69
CA TYR A 139 -12.76 4.63 -11.04
C TYR A 139 -12.55 4.75 -12.55
N PRO A 140 -13.65 4.81 -13.35
CA PRO A 140 -13.54 4.82 -14.80
C PRO A 140 -12.80 6.07 -15.29
N GLY A 141 -11.84 5.85 -16.20
CA GLY A 141 -11.04 6.91 -16.80
C GLY A 141 -9.79 7.31 -16.00
N VAL A 142 -9.59 6.76 -14.79
CA VAL A 142 -8.32 6.90 -14.09
C VAL A 142 -7.25 6.08 -14.84
N PRO A 143 -6.09 6.68 -15.17
CA PRO A 143 -5.04 5.94 -15.86
C PRO A 143 -4.54 4.75 -15.06
N VAL A 144 -4.16 3.69 -15.77
CA VAL A 144 -3.59 2.47 -15.20
C VAL A 144 -2.13 2.35 -15.63
N ALA A 145 -1.26 2.02 -14.68
CA ALA A 145 0.09 1.53 -14.92
C ALA A 145 0.23 0.14 -14.29
N MET A 146 0.97 -0.75 -14.96
CA MET A 146 1.27 -2.08 -14.44
C MET A 146 2.78 -2.30 -14.43
N LEU A 147 3.28 -2.83 -13.33
CA LEU A 147 4.61 -3.41 -13.23
C LEU A 147 4.45 -4.91 -12.99
N HIS A 148 4.79 -5.72 -13.98
CA HIS A 148 4.72 -7.17 -13.89
C HIS A 148 6.08 -7.72 -13.47
N THR A 149 6.15 -8.37 -12.31
CA THR A 149 7.35 -9.08 -11.84
C THR A 149 7.30 -10.53 -12.33
N PRO A 150 8.27 -10.97 -13.16
CA PRO A 150 8.34 -12.36 -13.62
C PRO A 150 8.45 -13.36 -12.47
N TYR A 151 7.81 -14.51 -12.64
CA TYR A 151 7.96 -15.62 -11.71
C TYR A 151 9.36 -16.26 -11.85
N GLN A 152 9.98 -16.62 -10.73
CA GLN A 152 11.33 -17.19 -10.66
C GLN A 152 11.24 -18.70 -10.38
N GLU A 153 10.90 -19.48 -11.41
CA GLU A 153 10.69 -20.94 -11.27
C GLU A 153 11.92 -21.69 -10.76
N ASP A 154 13.11 -21.24 -11.17
CA ASP A 154 14.41 -21.81 -10.84
C ASP A 154 15.09 -21.10 -9.64
N GLY A 155 14.42 -20.11 -9.05
CA GLY A 155 14.97 -19.27 -7.97
C GLY A 155 16.17 -18.44 -8.37
N GLN A 156 16.42 -18.25 -9.67
CA GLN A 156 17.52 -17.43 -10.18
C GLN A 156 16.97 -16.21 -10.90
N ILE A 157 17.65 -15.08 -10.72
CA ILE A 157 17.32 -13.85 -11.44
C ILE A 157 18.12 -13.82 -12.74
N THR A 158 17.44 -13.80 -13.87
CA THR A 158 18.09 -13.71 -15.18
C THR A 158 18.23 -12.26 -15.65
N GLN A 159 19.19 -12.00 -16.54
CA GLN A 159 19.34 -10.66 -17.13
C GLN A 159 18.09 -10.24 -17.92
N ASP A 160 17.45 -11.18 -18.63
CA ASP A 160 16.22 -10.90 -19.38
C ASP A 160 15.07 -10.46 -18.46
N GLN A 161 14.95 -11.06 -17.27
CA GLN A 161 13.96 -10.64 -16.27
C GLN A 161 14.24 -9.22 -15.74
N LEU A 162 15.53 -8.90 -15.49
CA LEU A 162 15.94 -7.56 -15.07
C LEU A 162 15.66 -6.54 -16.16
N ASP A 163 16.07 -6.81 -17.39
CA ASP A 163 15.87 -5.93 -18.55
C ASP A 163 14.38 -5.70 -18.81
N TYR A 164 13.55 -6.74 -18.67
CA TYR A 164 12.10 -6.65 -18.76
C TYR A 164 11.49 -5.73 -17.69
N MET A 165 11.90 -5.87 -16.44
CA MET A 165 11.45 -5.00 -15.34
C MET A 165 11.87 -3.55 -15.55
N VAL A 166 13.14 -3.33 -15.90
CA VAL A 166 13.69 -1.98 -16.17
C VAL A 166 12.98 -1.33 -17.35
N LYS A 167 12.69 -2.10 -18.41
CA LYS A 167 11.95 -1.63 -19.57
C LYS A 167 10.55 -1.16 -19.19
N GLN A 168 9.79 -1.96 -18.43
CA GLN A 168 8.46 -1.56 -17.95
C GLN A 168 8.50 -0.28 -17.12
N LEU A 169 9.49 -0.14 -16.23
CA LEU A 169 9.64 1.08 -15.44
C LEU A 169 9.88 2.31 -16.33
N LYS A 170 10.81 2.20 -17.29
CA LYS A 170 11.21 3.33 -18.16
C LYS A 170 10.19 3.70 -19.21
N GLU A 171 9.50 2.71 -19.79
CA GLU A 171 8.64 2.91 -20.96
C GLU A 171 7.16 3.06 -20.58
N GLU A 172 6.71 2.50 -19.45
CA GLU A 172 5.29 2.49 -19.07
C GLU A 172 5.02 3.22 -17.75
N VAL A 173 5.68 2.82 -16.66
CA VAL A 173 5.34 3.30 -15.31
C VAL A 173 5.77 4.76 -15.11
N ILE A 174 7.05 5.07 -15.35
CA ILE A 174 7.58 6.43 -15.17
C ILE A 174 6.86 7.43 -16.07
N PRO A 175 6.69 7.19 -17.39
CA PRO A 175 5.96 8.13 -18.25
C PRO A 175 4.53 8.39 -17.80
N LYS A 176 3.82 7.37 -17.28
CA LYS A 176 2.47 7.56 -16.74
C LYS A 176 2.47 8.41 -15.47
N MET A 177 3.43 8.19 -14.58
CA MET A 177 3.59 9.01 -13.38
C MET A 177 3.94 10.45 -13.73
N GLU A 178 4.80 10.70 -14.72
CA GLU A 178 5.07 12.06 -15.22
C GLU A 178 3.79 12.72 -15.75
N GLN A 179 2.99 12.00 -16.54
CA GLN A 179 1.73 12.50 -17.09
C GLN A 179 0.73 12.89 -15.99
N VAL A 180 0.58 12.04 -14.97
CA VAL A 180 -0.40 12.25 -13.89
C VAL A 180 0.07 13.33 -12.91
N SER A 181 1.34 13.29 -12.50
CA SER A 181 1.89 14.23 -11.52
C SER A 181 2.18 15.62 -12.11
N GLY A 182 2.50 15.69 -13.40
CA GLY A 182 3.08 16.88 -14.03
C GLY A 182 4.55 17.11 -13.70
N ASN A 183 5.16 16.25 -12.87
CA ASN A 183 6.55 16.33 -12.46
C ASN A 183 7.42 15.42 -13.33
N LYS A 184 8.65 15.85 -13.62
CA LYS A 184 9.63 15.02 -14.34
C LYS A 184 10.34 14.05 -13.41
N PHE A 185 10.70 12.88 -13.94
CA PHE A 185 11.47 11.90 -13.20
C PHE A 185 12.82 12.47 -12.77
N ASP A 186 13.10 12.38 -11.48
CA ASP A 186 14.34 12.86 -10.85
C ASP A 186 15.10 11.67 -10.25
N MET A 187 16.14 11.24 -10.94
CA MET A 187 16.99 10.12 -10.53
C MET A 187 17.73 10.40 -9.21
N GLU A 188 18.15 11.63 -8.96
CA GLU A 188 18.87 11.99 -7.73
C GLU A 188 17.92 11.91 -6.53
N ARG A 189 16.71 12.45 -6.69
CA ARG A 189 15.66 12.40 -5.66
C ARG A 189 15.32 10.97 -5.29
N ILE A 190 15.02 10.09 -6.26
CA ILE A 190 14.70 8.70 -5.95
C ILE A 190 15.91 7.96 -5.36
N SER A 191 17.13 8.19 -5.85
CA SER A 191 18.34 7.53 -5.31
C SER A 191 18.51 7.83 -3.82
N LYS A 192 18.32 9.09 -3.42
CA LYS A 192 18.40 9.49 -2.01
C LYS A 192 17.29 8.85 -1.16
N MET A 193 16.10 8.66 -1.72
CA MET A 193 15.01 7.96 -1.03
C MET A 193 15.35 6.48 -0.85
N MET A 194 15.84 5.81 -1.89
CA MET A 194 16.27 4.41 -1.85
C MET A 194 17.39 4.17 -0.83
N GLU A 195 18.36 5.09 -0.70
CA GLU A 195 19.39 5.01 0.35
C GLU A 195 18.79 5.00 1.76
N ASN A 196 17.74 5.79 2.01
CA ASN A 196 17.08 5.83 3.30
C ASN A 196 16.20 4.59 3.54
N SER A 197 15.57 4.07 2.48
CA SER A 197 14.80 2.83 2.55
C SER A 197 15.69 1.64 2.86
N ALA A 198 16.86 1.52 2.21
CA ALA A 198 17.85 0.48 2.53
C ALA A 198 18.32 0.57 3.99
N LYS A 199 18.63 1.78 4.50
CA LYS A 199 18.97 1.97 5.92
C LYS A 199 17.82 1.58 6.85
N SER A 200 16.58 1.86 6.46
CA SER A 200 15.39 1.53 7.25
C SER A 200 15.15 0.02 7.29
N GLU A 201 15.35 -0.66 6.16
CA GLU A 201 15.30 -2.12 6.06
C GLU A 201 16.38 -2.77 6.93
N ASP A 202 17.63 -2.32 6.84
CA ASP A 202 18.74 -2.80 7.69
C ASP A 202 18.41 -2.68 9.19
N LEU A 203 17.77 -1.58 9.59
CA LEU A 203 17.34 -1.36 10.98
C LEU A 203 16.18 -2.29 11.36
N LEU A 204 15.21 -2.50 10.47
CA LEU A 204 14.10 -3.44 10.68
C LEU A 204 14.63 -4.86 10.86
N VAL A 205 15.55 -5.30 10.00
CA VAL A 205 16.22 -6.61 10.12
C VAL A 205 16.93 -6.73 11.46
N LYS A 206 17.67 -5.71 11.91
CA LYS A 206 18.32 -5.71 13.23
C LYS A 206 17.31 -5.83 14.38
N VAL A 207 16.14 -5.19 14.28
CA VAL A 207 15.06 -5.33 15.26
C VAL A 207 14.52 -6.76 15.28
N LEU A 208 14.22 -7.35 14.12
CA LEU A 208 13.72 -8.72 14.03
C LEU A 208 14.75 -9.76 14.51
N GLU A 209 16.02 -9.58 14.15
CA GLU A 209 17.14 -10.41 14.61
C GLU A 209 17.33 -10.37 16.13
N SER A 210 16.92 -9.27 16.80
CA SER A 210 16.98 -9.17 18.26
C SER A 210 16.09 -10.20 18.97
N ALA A 211 15.07 -10.75 18.29
CA ALA A 211 14.20 -11.82 18.79
C ALA A 211 14.95 -13.12 19.12
N LYS A 212 16.17 -13.30 18.61
CA LYS A 212 17.03 -14.46 18.92
C LYS A 212 17.58 -14.44 20.34
N ARG A 213 17.50 -13.32 21.06
CA ARG A 213 17.95 -13.21 22.46
C ARG A 213 17.01 -13.96 23.41
N VAL A 214 17.52 -14.40 24.55
CA VAL A 214 16.73 -15.05 25.60
C VAL A 214 16.90 -14.27 26.92
N PRO A 215 15.82 -13.68 27.47
CA PRO A 215 14.47 -13.59 26.88
C PRO A 215 14.45 -12.71 25.60
N THR A 216 13.48 -12.94 24.72
CA THR A 216 13.26 -12.09 23.54
C THR A 216 12.84 -10.68 23.99
N PRO A 217 13.38 -9.61 23.37
CA PRO A 217 12.97 -8.24 23.67
C PRO A 217 11.70 -7.82 22.93
N ILE A 218 11.21 -8.59 21.96
CA ILE A 218 10.00 -8.29 21.19
C ILE A 218 8.94 -9.38 21.37
N ASP A 219 7.68 -8.96 21.43
CA ASP A 219 6.51 -9.83 21.36
C ASP A 219 6.13 -10.07 19.88
N ALA A 220 5.52 -11.22 19.60
CA ALA A 220 5.02 -11.60 18.28
C ALA A 220 3.48 -11.45 18.15
N TYR A 221 2.81 -10.98 19.21
CA TYR A 221 1.37 -10.73 19.27
C TYR A 221 0.96 -9.28 19.05
#